data_AF-A0AAN4Z3D1-F1
#
_entry.id   AF-A0AAN4Z3D1-F1
#
_cell.length_a   1.000
_cell.length_b   1.000
_cell.length_c   1.000
_cell.angle_alpha   90.00
_cell.angle_beta   90.00
_cell.angle_gamma   90.00
#
_symmetry.space_group_name_H-M   'P 1'
#
loop_
_entity.id
_entity.type
_entity.pdbx_description
1 polymer ?
#
loop_
_entity_poly.entity_id
_entity_poly.type
_entity_poly.pdbx_seq_one_letter_code
_entity_poly.pdbx_strand_id
1 'polypeptide(L)'
;MRITVGLSCPDTVVTALRSFGHRSVHPISPTTELLIATSVQDRAYRSAISLGIPVILPEGLVQNITEDTINAHRLPIFAGLRVATSGFHAAERDRIERFVRENGGTISSISSASHIVLDPVGVVSRPQKEQNILSPEWIRECEDLGWCANECNFLIKNKLKRRSARRRGQCESGDSV
;
A
#
# COMPACT_ATOMS: atom_id res chain seq x y z
N MET A 1 26.04 -12.07 3.48
CA MET A 1 25.03 -11.06 3.12
C MET A 1 24.34 -10.55 4.37
N ARG A 2 24.12 -9.23 4.46
CA ARG A 2 23.43 -8.51 5.54
C ARG A 2 21.97 -8.34 5.16
N ILE A 3 21.12 -9.17 5.75
CA ILE A 3 19.70 -9.27 5.38
C ILE A 3 18.85 -8.69 6.51
N THR A 4 17.90 -7.82 6.19
CA THR A 4 16.86 -7.43 7.14
C THR A 4 15.62 -8.29 6.89
N VAL A 5 15.03 -8.81 7.96
CA VAL A 5 13.73 -9.49 7.90
C VAL A 5 12.66 -8.49 8.32
N GLY A 6 11.64 -8.31 7.50
CA GLY A 6 10.50 -7.45 7.78
C GLY A 6 9.65 -7.99 8.94
N LEU A 7 8.92 -7.09 9.61
CA LEU A 7 7.97 -7.46 10.66
C LEU A 7 6.74 -8.22 10.12
N SER A 8 6.52 -8.14 8.81
CA SER A 8 5.49 -8.91 8.10
C SER A 8 5.83 -10.40 7.97
N CYS A 9 7.08 -10.79 8.20
CA CYS A 9 7.52 -12.18 8.11
C CYS A 9 7.27 -12.96 9.42
N PRO A 10 6.97 -14.27 9.34
CA PRO A 10 6.94 -15.12 10.52
C PRO A 10 8.36 -15.35 11.09
N ASP A 11 8.46 -15.65 12.39
CA ASP A 11 9.73 -15.88 13.09
C ASP A 11 10.57 -17.04 12.51
N THR A 12 9.92 -17.96 11.80
CA THR A 12 10.57 -19.06 11.08
C THR A 12 11.56 -18.56 10.03
N VAL A 13 11.32 -17.39 9.43
CA VAL A 13 12.23 -16.79 8.44
C VAL A 13 13.57 -16.42 9.07
N VAL A 14 13.56 -15.86 10.28
CA VAL A 14 14.79 -15.53 11.02
C VAL A 14 15.56 -16.81 11.37
N THR A 15 14.84 -17.88 11.71
CA THR A 15 15.44 -19.18 12.00
C THR A 15 16.09 -19.78 10.75
N ALA A 16 15.38 -19.81 9.63
CA ALA A 16 15.90 -20.29 8.35
C ALA A 16 17.13 -19.49 7.88
N LEU A 17 17.08 -18.16 8.02
CA LEU A 17 18.18 -17.27 7.67
C LEU A 17 19.47 -17.63 8.42
N ARG A 18 19.36 -17.93 9.73
CA ARG A 18 20.50 -18.39 10.55
C ARG A 18 21.00 -19.75 10.10
N SER A 19 20.09 -20.69 9.81
CA SER A 19 20.46 -22.03 9.30
C SER A 19 21.22 -21.96 7.97
N PHE A 20 20.93 -20.97 7.13
CA PHE A 20 21.66 -20.72 5.89
C PHE A 20 22.96 -19.91 6.06
N GLY A 21 23.32 -19.52 7.29
CA GLY A 21 24.56 -18.80 7.58
C GLY A 21 24.51 -17.30 7.28
N HIS A 22 23.33 -16.75 6.99
CA HIS A 22 23.16 -15.31 6.76
C HIS A 22 23.12 -14.54 8.08
N ARG A 23 23.39 -13.23 8.03
CA ARG A 23 23.33 -12.35 9.21
C ARG A 23 22.11 -11.45 9.13
N SER A 24 21.28 -11.49 10.17
CA SER A 24 20.13 -10.58 10.32
C SER A 24 20.59 -9.19 10.77
N VAL A 25 20.09 -8.14 10.14
CA VAL A 25 20.32 -6.73 10.52
C VAL A 25 19.00 -6.08 10.90
N HIS A 26 18.95 -5.49 12.09
CA HIS A 26 17.83 -4.68 12.56
C HIS A 26 18.34 -3.45 13.34
N PRO A 27 17.75 -2.26 13.14
CA PRO A 27 16.75 -1.91 12.10
C PRO A 27 17.35 -1.93 10.68
N ILE A 28 16.52 -1.72 9.65
CA ILE A 28 17.02 -1.51 8.28
C ILE A 28 18.04 -0.35 8.28
N SER A 29 19.18 -0.59 7.64
CA SER A 29 20.32 0.33 7.62
C SER A 29 20.90 0.43 6.20
N PRO A 30 21.75 1.43 5.90
CA PRO A 30 22.47 1.51 4.62
C PRO A 30 23.40 0.32 4.33
N THR A 31 23.72 -0.49 5.35
CA THR A 31 24.50 -1.74 5.17
C THR A 31 23.63 -2.95 4.81
N THR A 32 22.33 -2.77 4.71
CA THR A 32 21.39 -3.84 4.35
C THR A 32 21.49 -4.09 2.86
N GLU A 33 21.71 -5.34 2.48
CA GLU A 33 21.86 -5.74 1.07
C GLU A 33 20.54 -6.27 0.50
N LEU A 34 19.61 -6.70 1.36
CA LEU A 34 18.32 -7.27 0.97
C LEU A 34 17.31 -7.16 2.13
N LEU A 35 16.06 -6.87 1.77
CA LEU A 35 14.92 -6.98 2.67
C LEU A 35 14.09 -8.22 2.30
N ILE A 36 13.76 -9.04 3.29
CA ILE A 36 12.76 -10.11 3.15
C ILE A 36 11.46 -9.62 3.78
N ALA A 37 10.37 -9.56 3.02
CA ALA A 37 9.06 -9.12 3.51
C ALA A 37 7.94 -9.89 2.82
N THR A 38 6.77 -10.01 3.46
CA THR A 38 5.57 -10.62 2.85
C THR A 38 4.55 -9.56 2.43
N SER A 39 4.73 -8.30 2.83
CA SER A 39 3.84 -7.20 2.49
C SER A 39 4.57 -5.90 2.22
N VAL A 40 4.04 -5.11 1.28
CA VAL A 40 4.50 -3.73 1.03
C VAL A 40 4.11 -2.76 2.15
N GLN A 41 3.25 -3.19 3.08
CA GLN A 41 2.94 -2.44 4.31
C GLN A 41 4.01 -2.63 5.39
N ASP A 42 5.05 -3.43 5.13
CA ASP A 42 6.15 -3.62 6.07
C ASP A 42 6.83 -2.29 6.41
N ARG A 43 7.12 -2.07 7.70
CA ARG A 43 7.74 -0.83 8.18
C ARG A 43 9.08 -0.54 7.49
N ALA A 44 9.82 -1.56 7.09
CA ALA A 44 11.11 -1.40 6.42
C ALA A 44 10.98 -1.18 4.91
N TYR A 45 9.81 -1.47 4.30
CA TYR A 45 9.63 -1.45 2.85
C TYR A 45 9.99 -0.10 2.22
N ARG A 46 9.44 0.99 2.74
CA ARG A 46 9.67 2.34 2.20
C ARG A 46 11.14 2.76 2.26
N SER A 47 11.82 2.42 3.36
CA SER A 47 13.25 2.67 3.49
C SER A 47 14.06 1.83 2.51
N ALA A 48 13.68 0.56 2.29
CA ALA A 48 14.36 -0.30 1.32
C ALA A 48 14.26 0.26 -0.10
N ILE A 49 13.06 0.64 -0.56
CA ILE A 49 12.86 1.24 -1.88
C ILE A 49 13.67 2.52 -2.03
N SER A 50 13.66 3.41 -1.02
CA SER A 50 14.43 4.67 -1.05
C SER A 50 15.95 4.45 -1.13
N LEU A 51 16.45 3.37 -0.55
CA LEU A 51 17.87 2.99 -0.58
C LEU A 51 18.25 2.13 -1.79
N GLY A 52 17.30 1.78 -2.67
CA GLY A 52 17.53 0.86 -3.77
C GLY A 52 17.80 -0.58 -3.33
N ILE A 53 17.42 -0.94 -2.10
CA ILE A 53 17.59 -2.29 -1.56
C ILE A 53 16.50 -3.19 -2.16
N PRO A 54 16.85 -4.34 -2.76
CA PRO A 54 15.86 -5.28 -3.27
C PRO A 54 15.00 -5.82 -2.13
N VAL A 55 13.71 -6.02 -2.42
CA VAL A 55 12.75 -6.61 -1.50
C VAL A 55 12.23 -7.91 -2.12
N ILE A 56 12.38 -9.01 -1.40
CA ILE A 56 11.94 -10.33 -1.86
C ILE A 56 11.01 -10.99 -0.86
N LEU A 57 10.23 -11.95 -1.35
CA LEU A 57 9.42 -12.84 -0.53
C LEU A 57 10.30 -13.86 0.24
N PRO A 58 9.85 -14.39 1.39
CA PRO A 58 10.59 -15.40 2.15
C PRO A 58 10.95 -16.66 1.38
N GLU A 59 10.18 -17.03 0.36
CA GLU A 59 10.42 -18.21 -0.49
C GLU A 59 11.74 -18.11 -1.26
N GLY A 60 12.23 -16.89 -1.51
CA GLY A 60 13.54 -16.66 -2.11
C GLY A 60 14.72 -16.83 -1.14
N LEU A 61 14.46 -17.12 0.14
CA LEU A 61 15.51 -17.35 1.13
C LEU A 61 16.10 -18.75 0.96
N VAL A 62 17.28 -18.78 0.36
CA VAL A 62 18.08 -19.99 0.15
C VAL A 62 19.52 -19.78 0.63
N GLN A 63 20.32 -20.86 0.63
CA GLN A 63 21.73 -20.79 1.06
C GLN A 63 22.55 -19.83 0.20
N ASN A 64 22.36 -19.85 -1.12
CA ASN A 64 23.05 -18.96 -2.05
C ASN A 64 22.03 -18.07 -2.78
N ILE A 65 21.93 -16.81 -2.34
CA ILE A 65 21.04 -15.82 -2.94
C ILE A 65 21.78 -15.15 -4.09
N THR A 66 21.33 -15.40 -5.31
CA THR A 66 21.87 -14.80 -6.54
C THR A 66 20.94 -13.70 -7.04
N GLU A 67 21.37 -12.95 -8.06
CA GLU A 67 20.52 -11.98 -8.76
C GLU A 67 19.27 -12.65 -9.36
N ASP A 68 19.40 -13.86 -9.90
CA ASP A 68 18.26 -14.63 -10.42
C ASP A 68 17.26 -14.97 -9.31
N THR A 69 17.75 -15.39 -8.14
CA THR A 69 16.89 -15.63 -6.97
C THR A 69 16.16 -14.37 -6.57
N ILE A 70 16.86 -13.23 -6.54
CA ILE A 70 16.28 -11.93 -6.19
C ILE A 70 15.20 -11.55 -7.19
N ASN A 71 15.46 -11.69 -8.49
CA ASN A 71 14.52 -11.35 -9.54
C ASN A 71 13.28 -12.25 -9.57
N ALA A 72 13.47 -13.56 -9.36
CA ALA A 72 12.39 -14.54 -9.34
C ALA A 72 11.45 -14.39 -8.13
N HIS A 73 11.94 -13.87 -7.01
CA HIS A 73 11.18 -13.76 -5.75
C HIS A 73 10.92 -12.32 -5.33
N ARG A 74 11.02 -11.35 -6.25
CA ARG A 74 10.70 -9.94 -5.94
C ARG A 74 9.33 -9.83 -5.29
N LEU A 75 9.23 -9.00 -4.27
CA LEU A 75 7.97 -8.71 -3.60
C LEU A 75 7.00 -8.08 -4.61
N PRO A 76 5.82 -8.68 -4.87
CA PRO A 76 4.84 -8.12 -5.79
C PRO A 76 4.36 -6.71 -5.38
N ILE A 77 3.97 -5.89 -6.36
CA ILE A 77 3.60 -4.48 -6.19
C ILE A 77 2.55 -4.29 -5.08
N PHE A 78 1.59 -5.21 -4.97
CA PHE A 78 0.50 -5.12 -3.99
C PHE A 78 0.50 -6.25 -2.96
N ALA A 79 1.66 -6.85 -2.69
CA ALA A 79 1.77 -7.94 -1.73
C ALA A 79 1.20 -7.56 -0.35
N GLY A 80 0.28 -8.38 0.15
CA GLY A 80 -0.40 -8.17 1.42
C GLY A 80 -1.47 -7.07 1.42
N LEU A 81 -1.77 -6.45 0.27
CA LEU A 81 -2.84 -5.46 0.17
C LEU A 81 -4.22 -6.10 -0.10
N ARG A 82 -5.24 -5.53 0.54
CA ARG A 82 -6.65 -5.78 0.26
C ARG A 82 -7.24 -4.51 -0.34
N VAL A 83 -7.54 -4.53 -1.62
CA VAL A 83 -7.94 -3.36 -2.40
C VAL A 83 -9.43 -3.43 -2.71
N ALA A 84 -10.13 -2.33 -2.50
CA ALA A 84 -11.48 -2.11 -3.02
C ALA A 84 -11.47 -0.94 -4.00
N THR A 85 -12.40 -0.94 -4.94
CA THR A 85 -12.64 0.15 -5.88
C THR A 85 -14.04 0.72 -5.66
N SER A 86 -14.22 2.03 -5.87
CA SER A 86 -15.54 2.67 -5.79
C SER A 86 -15.65 3.81 -6.80
N GLY A 87 -16.81 3.92 -7.46
CA GLY A 87 -17.13 4.98 -8.42
C GLY A 87 -16.70 4.72 -9.87
N PHE A 88 -16.01 3.62 -10.16
CA PHE A 88 -15.58 3.30 -11.52
C PHE A 88 -16.68 2.65 -12.36
N HIS A 89 -16.68 2.95 -13.65
CA HIS A 89 -17.41 2.14 -14.64
C HIS A 89 -16.80 0.75 -14.76
N ALA A 90 -17.60 -0.22 -15.23
CA ALA A 90 -17.24 -1.64 -15.23
C ALA A 90 -15.88 -1.93 -15.89
N ALA A 91 -15.63 -1.37 -17.08
CA ALA A 91 -14.38 -1.62 -17.81
C ALA A 91 -13.12 -1.17 -17.03
N GLU A 92 -13.14 0.03 -16.44
CA GLU A 92 -11.99 0.53 -15.69
C GLU A 92 -11.83 -0.18 -14.35
N ARG A 93 -12.95 -0.50 -13.68
CA ARG A 93 -12.91 -1.34 -12.48
C ARG A 93 -12.24 -2.67 -12.78
N ASP A 94 -12.64 -3.34 -13.85
CA ASP A 94 -12.09 -4.66 -14.21
C ASP A 94 -10.60 -4.58 -14.58
N ARG A 95 -10.17 -3.47 -15.21
CA ARG A 95 -8.74 -3.19 -15.46
C ARG A 95 -7.95 -3.08 -14.15
N ILE A 96 -8.39 -2.20 -13.24
CA ILE A 96 -7.73 -1.98 -11.95
C ILE A 96 -7.70 -3.27 -11.14
N GLU A 97 -8.83 -3.97 -11.06
CA GLU A 97 -8.92 -5.20 -10.27
C GLU A 97 -8.05 -6.33 -10.82
N ARG A 98 -7.95 -6.44 -12.16
CA ARG A 98 -7.04 -7.39 -12.79
C ARG A 98 -5.59 -7.05 -12.47
N PHE A 99 -5.18 -5.79 -12.67
CA PHE A 99 -3.83 -5.33 -12.37
C PHE A 99 -3.44 -5.60 -10.92
N VAL A 100 -4.35 -5.36 -9.97
CA VAL A 100 -4.11 -5.66 -8.55
C VAL A 100 -3.87 -7.15 -8.32
N ARG A 101 -4.72 -8.03 -8.87
CA ARG A 101 -4.60 -9.49 -8.70
C ARG A 101 -3.32 -10.04 -9.32
N GLU A 102 -3.00 -9.60 -10.54
CA GLU A 102 -1.79 -10.01 -11.25
C GLU A 102 -0.51 -9.59 -10.52
N ASN A 103 -0.59 -8.52 -9.71
CA ASN A 103 0.54 -8.00 -8.94
C ASN A 103 0.46 -8.32 -7.43
N GLY A 104 -0.15 -9.46 -7.08
CA GLY A 104 -0.10 -10.04 -5.73
C GLY A 104 -0.99 -9.38 -4.68
N GLY A 105 -1.87 -8.47 -5.09
CA GLY A 105 -2.92 -7.91 -4.24
C GLY A 105 -4.20 -8.73 -4.29
N THR A 106 -5.11 -8.45 -3.37
CA THR A 106 -6.42 -9.11 -3.31
C THR A 106 -7.54 -8.09 -3.44
N ILE A 107 -8.62 -8.45 -4.13
CA ILE A 107 -9.82 -7.61 -4.20
C ILE A 107 -10.75 -7.96 -3.05
N SER A 108 -11.21 -6.94 -2.32
CA SER A 108 -12.04 -7.10 -1.14
C SER A 108 -13.23 -6.14 -1.14
N SER A 109 -14.15 -6.34 -0.19
CA SER A 109 -15.20 -5.35 0.06
C SER A 109 -14.62 -4.05 0.63
N ILE A 110 -15.35 -2.94 0.48
CA ILE A 110 -14.98 -1.65 1.10
C ILE A 110 -14.80 -1.78 2.61
N SER A 111 -15.61 -2.59 3.31
CA SER A 111 -15.52 -2.76 4.76
C SER A 111 -14.28 -3.51 5.23
N SER A 112 -13.65 -4.29 4.36
CA SER A 112 -12.50 -5.12 4.67
C SER A 112 -11.24 -4.68 3.93
N ALA A 113 -11.29 -3.67 3.08
CA ALA A 113 -10.10 -3.20 2.36
C ALA A 113 -9.08 -2.57 3.31
N SER A 114 -7.79 -2.71 3.01
CA SER A 114 -6.74 -1.81 3.53
C SER A 114 -6.61 -0.56 2.65
N HIS A 115 -6.89 -0.69 1.35
CA HIS A 115 -6.78 0.39 0.37
C HIS A 115 -8.08 0.51 -0.43
N ILE A 116 -8.62 1.72 -0.55
CA ILE A 116 -9.80 2.00 -1.36
C ILE A 116 -9.37 2.99 -2.45
N VAL A 117 -9.38 2.54 -3.70
CA VAL A 117 -9.21 3.42 -4.85
C VAL A 117 -10.58 4.03 -5.16
N LEU A 118 -10.66 5.35 -5.12
CA LEU A 118 -11.91 6.09 -5.22
C LEU A 118 -11.89 7.00 -6.44
N ASP A 119 -12.74 6.69 -7.42
CA ASP A 119 -13.00 7.58 -8.55
C ASP A 119 -13.71 8.87 -8.07
N PRO A 120 -13.51 10.03 -8.72
CA PRO A 120 -14.17 11.28 -8.35
C PRO A 120 -15.70 11.22 -8.19
N VAL A 121 -16.39 10.32 -8.90
CA VAL A 121 -17.86 10.15 -8.75
C VAL A 121 -18.25 9.17 -7.64
N GLY A 122 -17.28 8.44 -7.09
CA GLY A 122 -17.50 7.43 -6.06
C GLY A 122 -17.75 8.00 -4.67
N VAL A 123 -18.32 7.16 -3.82
CA VAL A 123 -18.55 7.46 -2.39
C VAL A 123 -18.08 6.29 -1.55
N VAL A 124 -17.43 6.58 -0.42
CA VAL A 124 -17.11 5.60 0.63
C VAL A 124 -17.97 5.89 1.84
N SER A 125 -18.99 5.06 2.07
CA SER A 125 -19.80 5.14 3.28
C SER A 125 -19.08 4.47 4.44
N ARG A 126 -18.87 5.20 5.55
CA ARG A 126 -18.26 4.69 6.80
C ARG A 126 -16.83 4.17 6.62
N PRO A 127 -15.88 5.03 6.23
CA PRO A 127 -14.48 4.64 6.15
C PRO A 127 -13.96 4.21 7.52
N GLN A 128 -13.15 3.15 7.55
CA GLN A 128 -12.41 2.73 8.74
C GLN A 128 -11.16 3.60 8.90
N LYS A 129 -10.68 3.77 10.13
CA LYS A 129 -9.58 4.70 10.45
C LYS A 129 -8.25 4.27 9.82
N GLU A 130 -8.07 2.98 9.63
CA GLU A 130 -6.86 2.34 9.13
C GLU A 130 -6.84 2.23 7.60
N GLN A 131 -7.89 2.69 6.90
CA GLN A 131 -8.01 2.60 5.45
C GLN A 131 -7.33 3.76 4.74
N ASN A 132 -6.52 3.43 3.74
CA ASN A 132 -5.99 4.39 2.80
C ASN A 132 -7.03 4.62 1.69
N ILE A 133 -7.62 5.82 1.65
CA ILE A 133 -8.54 6.22 0.56
C ILE A 133 -7.74 7.03 -0.44
N LEU A 134 -7.57 6.49 -1.64
CA LEU A 134 -6.61 6.94 -2.63
C LEU A 134 -7.29 7.35 -3.93
N SER A 135 -6.72 8.34 -4.61
CA SER A 135 -7.14 8.67 -5.97
C SER A 135 -6.71 7.58 -6.96
N PRO A 136 -7.32 7.53 -8.17
CA PRO A 136 -6.93 6.57 -9.21
C PRO A 136 -5.46 6.74 -9.66
N GLU A 137 -4.87 7.92 -9.43
CA GLU A 137 -3.46 8.19 -9.73
C GLU A 137 -2.51 7.25 -8.99
N TRP A 138 -2.88 6.76 -7.80
CA TRP A 138 -2.01 5.84 -7.07
C TRP A 138 -1.81 4.52 -7.85
N ILE A 139 -2.85 4.02 -8.53
CA ILE A 139 -2.74 2.82 -9.37
C ILE A 139 -1.83 3.10 -10.57
N ARG A 140 -2.00 4.25 -11.23
CA ARG A 140 -1.15 4.66 -12.36
C ARG A 140 0.32 4.79 -11.94
N GLU A 141 0.58 5.43 -10.81
CA GLU A 141 1.93 5.58 -10.28
C GLU A 141 2.55 4.20 -9.95
N CYS A 142 1.78 3.28 -9.37
CA CYS A 142 2.28 1.92 -9.12
C CYS A 142 2.63 1.17 -10.41
N GLU A 143 1.84 1.37 -11.47
CA GLU A 143 2.06 0.81 -12.81
C GLU A 143 3.34 1.37 -13.42
N ASP A 144 3.53 2.69 -13.37
CA ASP A 144 4.71 3.37 -13.93
C ASP A 144 6.01 3.05 -13.17
N LEU A 145 5.93 2.96 -11.83
CA LEU A 145 7.10 2.69 -10.98
C LEU A 145 7.50 1.22 -10.95
N GLY A 146 6.56 0.28 -11.12
CA GLY A 146 6.79 -1.14 -10.92
C GLY A 146 6.94 -1.57 -9.45
N TRP A 147 6.58 -0.70 -8.50
CA TRP A 147 6.52 -0.97 -7.07
C TRP A 147 5.39 -0.16 -6.41
N CYS A 148 5.00 -0.54 -5.19
CA CYS A 148 3.91 0.14 -4.49
C CYS A 148 4.25 1.62 -4.31
N ALA A 149 3.46 2.53 -4.85
CA ALA A 149 3.64 3.97 -4.67
C ALA A 149 3.32 4.39 -3.22
N ASN A 150 3.93 5.47 -2.74
CA ASN A 150 3.68 5.97 -1.39
C ASN A 150 2.27 6.55 -1.30
N GLU A 151 1.42 5.90 -0.49
CA GLU A 151 0.00 6.23 -0.33
C GLU A 151 -0.22 7.69 0.07
N CYS A 152 0.67 8.24 0.90
CA CYS A 152 0.58 9.62 1.41
C CYS A 152 0.48 10.68 0.30
N ASN A 153 1.05 10.41 -0.88
CA ASN A 153 1.03 11.34 -2.01
C ASN A 153 -0.33 11.37 -2.74
N PHE A 154 -1.17 10.37 -2.50
CA PHE A 154 -2.42 10.14 -3.23
C PHE A 154 -3.65 10.06 -2.32
N LEU A 155 -3.46 10.24 -1.01
CA LEU A 155 -4.55 10.29 -0.05
C LEU A 155 -5.56 11.36 -0.45
N ILE A 156 -6.79 10.93 -0.68
CA ILE A 156 -7.92 11.83 -0.76
C ILE A 156 -8.18 12.33 0.65
N LYS A 157 -7.60 13.48 0.97
CA LYS A 157 -7.95 14.23 2.18
C LYS A 157 -9.45 14.44 2.10
N ASN A 158 -10.17 13.81 3.02
CA ASN A 158 -11.59 13.94 3.21
C ASN A 158 -12.02 15.36 2.82
N LYS A 159 -12.80 15.51 1.74
CA LYS A 159 -13.66 16.68 1.55
C LYS A 159 -14.77 16.66 2.62
N LEU A 160 -14.40 16.51 3.89
CA LEU A 160 -15.16 16.95 5.05
C LEU A 160 -15.18 18.49 5.05
N LYS A 161 -15.62 19.10 3.94
CA LYS A 161 -16.51 20.25 4.09
C LYS A 161 -17.72 19.65 4.80
N ARG A 162 -17.70 19.74 6.14
CA ARG A 162 -18.92 19.86 6.94
C ARG A 162 -19.81 20.73 6.06
N ARG A 163 -20.93 20.19 5.56
CA ARG A 163 -21.96 21.02 4.97
C ARG A 163 -22.30 21.97 6.10
N SER A 164 -21.68 23.15 6.09
CA SER A 164 -21.99 24.24 7.00
C SER A 164 -23.48 24.36 6.88
N ALA A 165 -24.16 24.14 8.01
CA ALA A 165 -25.58 24.33 8.10
C ALA A 165 -25.87 25.68 7.42
N ARG A 166 -26.55 25.64 6.27
CA ARG A 166 -27.25 26.82 5.76
C ARG A 166 -28.30 27.11 6.83
N ARG A 167 -27.91 27.83 7.88
CA ARG A 167 -28.86 28.65 8.63
C ARG A 167 -29.33 29.67 7.61
N ARG A 168 -30.57 29.48 7.15
CA ARG A 168 -31.34 30.50 6.47
C ARG A 168 -31.24 31.75 7.34
N GLY A 169 -30.50 32.74 6.87
CA GLY A 169 -30.77 34.12 7.22
C GLY A 169 -32.05 34.50 6.49
N GLN A 170 -33.04 34.95 7.25
CA GLN A 170 -34.01 35.91 6.75
C GLN A 170 -33.96 37.08 7.72
N CYS A 171 -33.42 38.18 7.20
CA CYS A 171 -33.50 39.52 7.75
C CYS A 171 -34.89 40.07 7.42
N GLU A 172 -35.50 40.79 8.34
CA GLU A 172 -36.26 42.02 8.08
C GLU A 172 -35.98 42.92 9.31
N SER A 173 -35.02 43.85 9.23
CA SER A 173 -35.18 45.28 8.85
C SER A 173 -36.31 45.98 9.60
N GLY A 174 -35.94 46.90 10.50
CA GLY A 174 -36.86 47.82 11.17
C GLY A 174 -37.38 48.91 10.24
N ASP A 175 -38.48 49.57 10.62
CA ASP A 175 -38.43 50.90 11.22
C ASP A 175 -39.84 51.40 11.63
N SER A 176 -39.81 52.22 12.68
CA SER A 176 -40.76 53.15 13.31
C SER A 176 -42.12 53.47 12.68
N VAL A 177 -43.16 53.60 13.55
CA VAL A 177 -43.70 54.88 14.09
C VAL A 177 -44.24 54.63 15.50
#